data_AF-X0L7J9-F1
#
_entry.id   AF-X0L7J9-F1
#
_cell.length_a   1.000
_cell.length_b   1.000
_cell.length_c   1.000
_cell.angle_alpha   90.00
_cell.angle_beta   90.00
_cell.angle_gamma   90.00
#
_symmetry.space_group_name_H-M   'P 1'
#
loop_
_entity.id
_entity.type
_entity.pdbx_description
1 polymer ?
#
loop_
_entity_poly.entity_id
_entity_poly.type
_entity_poly.pdbx_seq_one_letter_code
_entity_poly.pdbx_strand_id
1 'polypeptide(L)'
;MSRQEGMIKQLSDHKLLSLEASLKKKIDQVQNDKKKVVKYEAEASEYSESDDKELFTHEIERHKNIVQISEKVCKRALEAVMMEQIMQNISDVCATEQSTALTGKFTVDGSDITAQDTTKIHARQRSFAVAGMANKFDFTFVLPGR
;
A
#
# COMPACT_ATOMS: atom_id res chain seq x y z
N MET A 1 -1.68 26.29 2.56
CA MET A 1 -2.61 25.56 1.69
C MET A 1 -3.92 26.32 1.59
N SER A 2 -4.48 26.41 0.40
CA SER A 2 -5.78 27.02 0.14
C SER A 2 -6.95 26.07 0.50
N ARG A 3 -8.15 26.61 0.75
CA ARG A 3 -9.35 25.80 1.04
C ARG A 3 -9.68 24.82 -0.09
N GLN A 4 -9.35 25.16 -1.34
CA GLN A 4 -9.50 24.27 -2.50
C GLN A 4 -8.51 23.10 -2.47
N GLU A 5 -7.24 23.33 -2.13
CA GLU A 5 -6.24 22.27 -2.00
C GLU A 5 -6.63 21.23 -0.94
N GLY A 6 -7.18 21.70 0.19
CA GLY A 6 -7.68 20.81 1.25
C GLY A 6 -8.83 19.91 0.80
N MET A 7 -9.79 20.46 0.02
CA MET A 7 -10.91 19.67 -0.52
C MET A 7 -10.46 18.66 -1.58
N ILE A 8 -9.50 19.03 -2.43
CA ILE A 8 -8.92 18.12 -3.45
C ILE A 8 -8.24 16.94 -2.78
N LYS A 9 -7.47 17.19 -1.72
CA LYS A 9 -6.78 16.14 -0.95
C LYS A 9 -7.77 15.16 -0.30
N GLN A 10 -8.78 15.67 0.41
CA GLN A 10 -9.81 14.82 1.03
C GLN A 10 -10.55 13.95 0.00
N LEU A 11 -10.87 14.50 -1.18
CA LEU A 11 -11.50 13.74 -2.25
C LEU A 11 -10.57 12.65 -2.81
N SER A 12 -9.27 12.94 -2.91
CA SER A 12 -8.26 11.98 -3.35
C SER A 12 -8.11 10.83 -2.36
N ASP A 13 -7.98 11.12 -1.07
CA ASP A 13 -7.81 10.13 0.00
C ASP A 13 -9.03 9.20 0.07
N HIS A 14 -10.24 9.75 -0.03
CA HIS A 14 -11.47 8.96 -0.08
C HIS A 14 -11.51 8.02 -1.30
N LYS A 15 -11.06 8.49 -2.47
CA LYS A 15 -10.99 7.66 -3.68
C LYS A 15 -9.96 6.53 -3.53
N LEU A 16 -8.82 6.78 -2.91
CA LEU A 16 -7.79 5.76 -2.65
C LEU A 16 -8.31 4.68 -1.70
N LEU A 17 -8.96 5.05 -0.60
CA LEU A 17 -9.58 4.09 0.34
C LEU A 17 -10.67 3.23 -0.33
N SER A 18 -11.52 3.83 -1.16
CA SER A 18 -12.54 3.11 -1.92
C SER A 18 -11.92 2.12 -2.92
N LEU A 19 -10.85 2.55 -3.60
CA LEU A 19 -10.12 1.72 -4.55
C LEU A 19 -9.42 0.54 -3.84
N GLU A 20 -8.80 0.78 -2.69
CA GLU A 20 -8.18 -0.25 -1.85
C GLU A 20 -9.20 -1.32 -1.43
N ALA A 21 -10.36 -0.91 -0.92
CA ALA A 21 -11.43 -1.83 -0.53
C ALA A 21 -11.96 -2.65 -1.71
N SER A 22 -12.11 -2.02 -2.88
CA SER A 22 -12.51 -2.69 -4.12
C SER A 22 -11.47 -3.71 -4.59
N LEU A 23 -10.18 -3.38 -4.51
CA LEU A 23 -9.08 -4.27 -4.87
C LEU A 23 -9.00 -5.47 -3.92
N LYS A 24 -9.15 -5.26 -2.61
CA LYS A 24 -9.22 -6.35 -1.61
C LYS A 24 -10.35 -7.32 -1.95
N LYS A 25 -11.57 -6.80 -2.22
CA LYS A 25 -12.72 -7.61 -2.64
C LYS A 25 -12.45 -8.40 -3.93
N LYS A 26 -11.78 -7.79 -4.92
CA LYS A 26 -11.39 -8.48 -6.16
C LYS A 26 -10.37 -9.58 -5.91
N ILE A 27 -9.40 -9.38 -5.03
CA ILE A 27 -8.44 -10.42 -4.64
C ILE A 27 -9.15 -11.62 -4.03
N ASP A 28 -10.10 -11.39 -3.11
CA ASP A 28 -10.90 -12.45 -2.51
C ASP A 28 -11.71 -13.23 -3.56
N GLN A 29 -12.29 -12.51 -4.53
CA GLN A 29 -13.00 -13.15 -5.65
C GLN A 29 -12.06 -14.00 -6.51
N VAL A 30 -10.88 -13.48 -6.85
CA VAL A 30 -9.86 -14.22 -7.62
C VAL A 30 -9.39 -15.47 -6.86
N GLN A 31 -9.25 -15.40 -5.53
CA GLN A 31 -8.93 -16.57 -4.72
C GLN A 31 -10.04 -17.63 -4.75
N ASN A 32 -11.30 -17.20 -4.74
CA ASN A 32 -12.43 -18.13 -4.89
C ASN A 32 -12.47 -18.77 -6.27
N ASP A 33 -12.21 -17.99 -7.32
CA ASP A 33 -12.17 -18.52 -8.69
C ASP A 33 -10.99 -19.47 -8.90
N LYS A 34 -9.85 -19.21 -8.26
CA LYS A 34 -8.71 -20.15 -8.22
C LYS A 34 -9.09 -21.49 -7.61
N LYS A 35 -9.87 -21.51 -6.51
CA LYS A 35 -10.38 -22.76 -5.91
C LYS A 35 -11.33 -23.50 -6.86
N LYS A 36 -12.18 -22.77 -7.60
CA LYS A 36 -13.08 -23.37 -8.61
C LYS A 36 -12.30 -23.99 -9.76
N VAL A 37 -11.26 -23.31 -10.27
CA VAL A 37 -10.39 -23.86 -11.32
C VAL A 37 -9.75 -25.17 -10.88
N VAL A 38 -9.23 -25.26 -9.65
CA VAL A 38 -8.68 -26.51 -9.09
C VAL A 38 -9.74 -27.62 -9.04
N LYS A 39 -10.98 -27.27 -8.67
CA LYS A 39 -12.10 -28.22 -8.68
C LYS A 39 -12.42 -28.71 -10.11
N TYR A 40 -12.48 -27.81 -11.09
CA TYR A 40 -12.73 -28.17 -12.48
C TYR A 40 -11.58 -29.00 -13.09
N GLU A 41 -10.33 -28.72 -12.73
CA GLU A 41 -9.17 -29.54 -13.12
C GLU A 41 -9.30 -30.98 -12.57
N ALA A 42 -9.74 -31.14 -11.32
CA ALA A 42 -9.96 -32.45 -10.71
C ALA A 42 -11.11 -33.19 -11.42
N GLU A 43 -12.24 -32.53 -11.64
CA GLU A 43 -13.40 -33.10 -12.35
C GLU A 43 -13.03 -33.50 -13.79
N ALA A 44 -12.29 -32.66 -14.52
CA ALA A 44 -11.81 -32.97 -15.87
C ALA A 44 -10.92 -34.22 -15.95
N SER A 45 -10.17 -34.49 -14.88
CA SER A 45 -9.27 -35.64 -14.80
C SER A 45 -10.03 -36.96 -14.65
N GLU A 46 -11.28 -36.93 -14.16
CA GLU A 46 -12.14 -38.10 -13.98
C GLU A 46 -12.93 -38.49 -15.25
N TYR A 47 -12.99 -37.62 -16.27
CA TYR A 47 -13.70 -37.88 -17.53
C TYR A 47 -12.86 -38.69 -18.54
N SER A 48 -13.50 -39.69 -19.17
CA SER A 48 -12.90 -40.60 -20.16
C SER A 48 -12.63 -39.93 -21.52
N GLU A 49 -11.77 -40.56 -22.32
CA GLU A 49 -11.30 -40.09 -23.64
C GLU A 49 -12.45 -39.88 -24.65
N SER A 50 -12.82 -38.62 -24.88
CA SER A 50 -13.60 -38.15 -26.03
C SER A 50 -13.03 -36.82 -26.52
N ASP A 51 -13.30 -36.43 -27.76
CA ASP A 51 -12.85 -35.15 -28.35
C ASP A 51 -13.31 -33.92 -27.52
N ASP A 52 -14.39 -34.05 -26.75
CA ASP A 52 -14.88 -33.01 -25.82
C ASP A 52 -13.90 -32.76 -24.65
N LYS A 53 -13.05 -33.73 -24.32
CA LYS A 53 -12.05 -33.62 -23.24
C LYS A 53 -10.96 -32.60 -23.57
N GLU A 54 -10.50 -32.55 -24.81
CA GLU A 54 -9.44 -31.64 -25.24
C GLU A 54 -9.93 -30.18 -25.19
N LEU A 55 -11.13 -29.93 -25.71
CA LEU A 55 -11.80 -28.62 -25.63
C LEU A 55 -12.03 -28.19 -24.17
N PHE A 56 -12.48 -29.10 -23.31
CA PHE A 56 -12.69 -28.82 -21.89
C PHE A 56 -11.38 -28.49 -21.16
N THR A 57 -10.30 -29.23 -21.46
CA THR A 57 -8.97 -29.01 -20.87
C THR A 57 -8.39 -27.66 -21.29
N HIS A 58 -8.52 -27.30 -22.57
CA HIS A 58 -8.08 -26.01 -23.08
C HIS A 58 -8.83 -24.83 -22.43
N GLU A 59 -10.14 -24.97 -22.21
CA GLU A 59 -10.93 -23.91 -21.55
C GLU A 59 -10.58 -23.77 -20.05
N ILE A 60 -10.25 -24.87 -19.37
CA ILE A 60 -9.73 -24.84 -18.00
C ILE A 60 -8.37 -24.13 -17.94
N GLU A 61 -7.45 -24.44 -18.86
CA GLU A 61 -6.15 -23.80 -18.93
C GLU A 61 -6.27 -22.29 -19.21
N ARG A 62 -7.18 -21.91 -20.11
CA ARG A 62 -7.52 -20.50 -20.35
C ARG A 62 -8.01 -19.80 -19.08
N HIS A 63 -8.95 -20.41 -18.34
CA HIS A 63 -9.44 -19.86 -17.08
C HIS A 63 -8.32 -19.72 -16.03
N LYS A 64 -7.43 -20.71 -15.93
CA LYS A 64 -6.26 -20.67 -15.05
C LYS A 64 -5.36 -19.48 -15.36
N ASN A 65 -5.04 -19.26 -16.63
CA ASN A 65 -4.23 -18.12 -17.07
C ASN A 65 -4.89 -16.78 -16.73
N ILE A 66 -6.20 -16.65 -16.96
CA ILE A 66 -6.96 -15.43 -16.62
C ILE A 66 -6.95 -15.16 -15.11
N VAL A 67 -7.17 -16.19 -14.29
CA VAL A 67 -7.16 -16.08 -12.82
C VAL A 67 -5.76 -15.65 -12.34
N GLN A 68 -4.70 -16.24 -12.87
CA GLN A 68 -3.31 -15.88 -12.51
C GLN A 68 -2.96 -14.44 -12.88
N ILE A 69 -3.32 -14.00 -14.10
CA ILE A 69 -3.09 -12.62 -14.55
C ILE A 69 -3.88 -11.66 -13.66
N SER A 70 -5.14 -11.98 -13.38
CA SER A 70 -6.02 -11.17 -12.52
C SER A 70 -5.46 -11.06 -11.11
N GLU A 71 -4.95 -12.14 -10.53
CA GLU A 71 -4.28 -12.16 -9.22
C GLU A 71 -3.07 -11.21 -9.21
N LYS A 72 -2.20 -11.33 -10.21
CA LYS A 72 -0.99 -10.51 -10.34
C LYS A 72 -1.31 -9.02 -10.51
N VAL A 73 -2.30 -8.69 -11.34
CA VAL A 73 -2.73 -7.30 -11.58
C VAL A 73 -3.35 -6.70 -10.33
N CYS A 74 -4.25 -7.43 -9.65
CA CYS A 74 -4.90 -6.91 -8.44
C CYS A 74 -3.91 -6.69 -7.30
N LYS A 75 -2.93 -7.59 -7.12
CA LYS A 75 -1.87 -7.42 -6.11
C LYS A 75 -0.99 -6.19 -6.40
N ARG A 76 -0.51 -6.04 -7.64
CA ARG A 76 0.29 -4.87 -8.03
C ARG A 76 -0.47 -3.56 -7.89
N ALA A 77 -1.75 -3.55 -8.26
CA ALA A 77 -2.60 -2.38 -8.09
C ALA A 77 -2.80 -2.05 -6.61
N LEU A 78 -2.98 -3.05 -5.74
CA LEU A 78 -3.11 -2.85 -4.31
C LEU A 78 -1.82 -2.28 -3.71
N GLU A 79 -0.66 -2.84 -4.07
CA GLU A 79 0.65 -2.32 -3.66
C GLU A 79 0.83 -0.85 -4.05
N ALA A 80 0.48 -0.49 -5.29
CA ALA A 80 0.57 0.90 -5.75
C ALA A 80 -0.35 1.84 -4.95
N VAL A 81 -1.59 1.44 -4.68
CA VAL A 81 -2.53 2.24 -3.87
C VAL A 81 -2.03 2.43 -2.45
N MET A 82 -1.49 1.38 -1.84
CA MET A 82 -0.90 1.47 -0.50
C MET A 82 0.32 2.40 -0.49
N MET A 83 1.17 2.38 -1.52
CA MET A 83 2.31 3.29 -1.64
C MET A 83 1.87 4.75 -1.74
N GLU A 84 0.82 5.05 -2.51
CA GLU A 84 0.24 6.40 -2.61
C GLU A 84 -0.36 6.86 -1.27
N GLN A 85 -0.98 5.95 -0.50
CA GLN A 85 -1.48 6.27 0.86
C GLN A 85 -0.35 6.52 1.86
N ILE A 86 0.80 5.85 1.71
CA ILE A 86 1.98 6.03 2.57
C ILE A 86 2.76 7.30 2.20
N MET A 87 2.40 7.98 1.11
CA MET A 87 3.11 9.16 0.61
C MET A 87 3.21 10.25 1.70
N GLN A 88 4.45 10.67 1.96
CA GLN A 88 4.78 11.74 2.89
C GLN A 88 5.12 12.98 2.07
N ASN A 89 4.27 14.02 2.18
CA ASN A 89 4.58 15.31 1.59
C ASN A 89 5.31 16.16 2.63
N ILE A 90 6.63 16.19 2.56
CA ILE A 90 7.48 16.93 3.48
C ILE A 90 8.15 18.06 2.73
N SER A 91 7.95 19.28 3.21
CA SER A 91 8.56 20.48 2.66
C SER A 91 9.07 21.40 3.78
N ASP A 92 10.06 22.23 3.43
CA ASP A 92 10.63 23.29 4.29
C ASP A 92 11.03 22.81 5.71
N VAL A 93 11.96 21.85 5.74
CA VAL A 93 12.61 21.38 6.97
C VAL A 93 13.95 22.07 7.12
N CYS A 94 14.15 22.76 8.25
CA CYS A 94 15.36 23.53 8.49
C CYS A 94 15.85 23.33 9.93
N ALA A 95 17.16 23.13 10.10
CA ALA A 95 17.81 23.14 11.40
C ALA A 95 19.02 24.08 11.35
N THR A 96 19.11 25.03 12.29
CA THR A 96 20.23 25.98 12.38
C THR A 96 20.82 25.99 13.78
N GLU A 97 22.03 26.51 13.96
CA GLU A 97 22.63 26.76 15.29
C GLU A 97 22.63 25.52 16.21
N GLN A 98 23.28 24.43 15.78
CA GLN A 98 23.38 23.17 16.53
C GLN A 98 22.01 22.56 16.90
N SER A 99 20.97 22.87 16.12
CA SER A 99 19.63 22.31 16.29
C SER A 99 19.47 21.02 15.47
N THR A 100 18.40 20.26 15.74
CA THR A 100 18.02 19.09 14.96
C THR A 100 16.53 19.13 14.64
N ALA A 101 16.18 18.88 13.38
CA ALA A 101 14.81 18.74 12.91
C ALA A 101 14.62 17.33 12.34
N LEU A 102 13.63 16.61 12.84
CA LEU A 102 13.27 15.27 12.39
C LEU A 102 11.84 15.25 11.87
N THR A 103 11.61 14.64 10.71
CA THR A 103 10.27 14.51 10.19
C THR A 103 10.06 13.31 9.31
N GLY A 104 8.85 12.79 9.40
CA GLY A 104 8.38 11.64 8.64
C GLY A 104 7.83 10.56 9.55
N LYS A 105 7.57 9.40 8.95
CA LYS A 105 7.20 8.18 9.66
C LYS A 105 8.42 7.32 9.94
N PHE A 106 8.70 7.04 11.20
CA PHE A 106 9.81 6.20 11.65
C PHE A 106 9.29 4.98 12.42
N THR A 107 9.67 3.80 11.96
CA THR A 107 9.39 2.52 12.66
C THR A 107 7.90 2.30 12.94
N VAL A 108 7.04 2.89 12.10
CA VAL A 108 5.57 2.80 12.20
C VAL A 108 5.11 1.48 11.58
N ASP A 109 4.09 0.85 12.15
CA ASP A 109 3.58 -0.41 11.61
C ASP A 109 3.13 -0.24 10.15
N GLY A 110 3.34 -1.28 9.34
CA GLY A 110 2.96 -1.26 7.92
C GLY A 110 1.45 -1.14 7.66
N SER A 111 0.62 -1.26 8.71
CA SER A 111 -0.83 -0.98 8.66
C SER A 111 -1.14 0.51 8.76
N ASP A 112 -0.17 1.36 9.08
CA ASP A 112 -0.37 2.79 9.24
C ASP A 112 -0.33 3.52 7.89
N ILE A 113 -1.50 3.59 7.28
CA ILE A 113 -1.78 4.25 6.00
C ILE A 113 -2.01 5.77 6.13
N THR A 114 -1.72 6.39 7.28
CA THR A 114 -2.04 7.80 7.53
C THR A 114 -1.15 8.71 6.69
N ALA A 115 -1.66 9.36 5.64
CA ALA A 115 -0.84 10.29 4.86
C ALA A 115 -0.23 11.38 5.77
N GLN A 116 1.07 11.64 5.62
CA GLN A 116 1.74 12.70 6.38
C GLN A 116 1.97 13.91 5.48
N ASP A 117 1.60 15.08 5.98
CA ASP A 117 1.86 16.35 5.32
C ASP A 117 2.50 17.29 6.31
N THR A 118 3.77 17.57 6.07
CA THR A 118 4.59 18.41 6.90
C THR A 118 5.09 19.55 6.03
N THR A 119 4.57 20.74 6.30
CA THR A 119 4.86 21.90 5.44
C THR A 119 5.98 22.78 5.95
N LYS A 120 6.23 22.85 7.26
CA LYS A 120 7.33 23.59 7.87
C LYS A 120 7.76 22.97 9.19
N ILE A 121 9.04 22.64 9.32
CA ILE A 121 9.66 22.29 10.61
C ILE A 121 10.98 23.00 10.71
N HIS A 122 11.05 24.01 11.56
CA HIS A 122 12.27 24.77 11.77
C HIS A 122 12.73 24.59 13.23
N ALA A 123 13.95 24.09 13.39
CA ALA A 123 14.65 24.05 14.68
C ALA A 123 15.78 25.09 14.65
N ARG A 124 15.76 26.05 15.59
CA ARG A 124 16.76 27.13 15.70
C ARG A 124 17.26 27.24 17.15
N GLN A 125 18.39 27.90 17.38
CA GLN A 125 18.88 28.21 18.74
C GLN A 125 19.06 26.96 19.62
N ARG A 126 19.83 25.97 19.17
CA ARG A 126 20.08 24.71 19.89
C ARG A 126 18.78 23.99 20.29
N SER A 127 17.80 23.95 19.39
CA SER A 127 16.52 23.28 19.66
C SER A 127 16.38 21.94 18.92
N PHE A 128 15.37 21.19 19.34
CA PHE A 128 14.99 19.93 18.73
C PHE A 128 13.52 20.03 18.29
N ALA A 129 13.23 19.76 17.02
CA ALA A 129 11.88 19.75 16.49
C ALA A 129 11.58 18.40 15.83
N VAL A 130 10.45 17.79 16.17
CA VAL A 130 9.96 16.56 15.54
C VAL A 130 8.54 16.76 15.06
N ALA A 131 8.24 16.41 13.82
CA ALA A 131 6.86 16.24 13.40
C ALA A 131 6.69 15.01 12.52
N GLY A 132 5.64 14.24 12.78
CA GLY A 132 5.41 12.96 12.15
C GLY A 132 5.10 11.89 13.18
N MET A 133 5.27 10.64 12.79
CA MET A 133 4.94 9.49 13.62
C MET A 133 6.19 8.66 13.86
N ALA A 134 6.51 8.40 15.12
CA ALA A 134 7.63 7.55 15.49
C ALA A 134 7.16 6.54 16.52
N ASN A 135 7.30 5.25 16.21
CA ASN A 135 7.12 4.17 17.17
C ASN A 135 8.47 3.62 17.59
N LYS A 136 8.58 3.10 18.81
CA LYS A 136 9.82 2.46 19.31
C LYS A 136 11.07 3.36 19.17
N PHE A 137 10.90 4.67 19.33
CA PHE A 137 12.00 5.63 19.30
C PHE A 137 12.47 5.89 20.73
N ASP A 138 13.78 5.84 20.95
CA ASP A 138 14.39 6.24 22.21
C ASP A 138 15.19 7.52 21.99
N PHE A 139 14.89 8.57 22.77
CA PHE A 139 15.59 9.84 22.69
C PHE A 139 16.72 9.84 23.72
N THR A 140 17.84 9.18 23.39
CA THR A 140 19.05 9.28 24.20
C THR A 140 19.77 10.61 23.96
N PHE A 141 19.90 11.40 25.02
CA PHE A 141 20.63 12.67 25.01
C PHE A 141 22.11 12.43 24.74
N VAL A 142 22.65 12.96 23.64
CA VAL A 142 24.11 13.04 23.45
C VAL A 142 24.58 14.29 24.17
N LEU A 143 25.15 14.12 25.37
CA LEU A 143 25.88 15.20 26.01
C LEU A 143 27.06 15.58 25.11
N PRO A 144 27.31 16.89 24.86
CA PRO A 144 28.52 17.28 24.15
C PRO A 144 29.73 16.76 24.95
N GLY A 145 30.52 15.91 24.31
CA GLY A 145 31.83 15.53 24.82
C GLY A 145 32.65 16.80 25.07
N ARG A 146 33.20 16.91 26.28
CA ARG A 146 34.15 17.95 26.65
C ARG A 146 35.40 17.90 25.79
#